data_AF-A0A3A4QKA6-F1
#
_entry.id   AF-A0A3A4QKA6-F1
#
_cell.length_a   1.000
_cell.length_b   1.000
_cell.length_c   1.000
_cell.angle_alpha   90.00
_cell.angle_beta   90.00
_cell.angle_gamma   90.00
#
_symmetry.space_group_name_H-M   'P 1'
#
loop_
_entity.id
_entity.type
_entity.pdbx_description
1 polymer ?
#
loop_
_entity_poly.entity_id
_entity_poly.type
_entity_poly.pdbx_seq_one_letter_code
_entity_poly.pdbx_strand_id
1 'polypeptide(L)'
;MGKKEKEKKEKPLKKMTAPELRVIAKELPDITGVHGMNKTELLKLIEKARGIEDTAKKKGAAGKSIREIKGKIKELKTKRETYAAEMKEQGGKMLDIFRRRISRLKKKSRNTA
;
A
#
# COMPACT_ATOMS: atom_id res chain seq x y z
N MET A 1 -9.68 -35.04 26.70
CA MET A 1 -10.29 -33.77 26.23
C MET A 1 -9.18 -32.78 25.88
N GLY A 2 -9.00 -32.48 24.58
CA GLY A 2 -8.41 -31.22 24.12
C GLY A 2 -6.88 -31.08 24.00
N LYS A 3 -6.23 -31.82 23.09
CA LYS A 3 -4.99 -31.34 22.45
C LYS A 3 -5.34 -30.12 21.59
N LYS A 4 -4.98 -28.92 22.05
CA LYS A 4 -4.76 -27.74 21.19
C LYS A 4 -3.35 -27.25 21.47
N GLU A 5 -2.38 -27.96 20.89
CA GLU A 5 -1.04 -27.45 20.74
C GLU A 5 -1.14 -26.16 19.93
N LYS A 6 -0.79 -25.06 20.58
CA LYS A 6 -0.70 -23.73 19.98
C LYS A 6 0.41 -23.80 18.95
N GLU A 7 0.06 -24.06 17.71
CA GLU A 7 0.99 -24.02 16.59
C GLU A 7 1.73 -22.68 16.59
N LYS A 8 3.05 -22.86 16.59
CA LYS A 8 4.10 -21.87 16.67
C LYS A 8 3.72 -20.65 15.85
N LYS A 9 3.63 -19.49 16.51
CA LYS A 9 3.62 -18.18 15.85
C LYS A 9 4.91 -18.05 15.04
N GLU A 10 4.89 -18.51 13.80
CA GLU A 10 5.96 -18.30 12.83
C GLU A 10 6.17 -16.79 12.68
N LYS A 11 7.42 -16.37 12.58
CA LYS A 11 7.75 -14.99 12.23
C LYS A 11 6.94 -14.62 10.97
N PRO A 12 6.35 -13.42 10.89
CA PRO A 12 5.63 -13.03 9.68
C PRO A 12 6.59 -13.10 8.47
N LEU A 13 6.16 -13.73 7.37
CA LEU A 13 6.97 -13.97 6.15
C LEU A 13 7.78 -12.74 5.71
N LYS A 14 7.19 -11.55 5.79
CA LYS A 14 7.81 -10.27 5.43
C LYS A 14 9.04 -9.89 6.27
N LYS A 15 9.22 -10.49 7.46
CA LYS A 15 10.37 -10.31 8.36
C LYS A 15 11.45 -11.39 8.21
N MET A 16 11.16 -12.49 7.52
CA MET A 16 12.16 -13.53 7.29
C MET A 16 13.26 -13.05 6.34
N THR A 17 14.45 -13.63 6.51
CA THR A 17 15.61 -13.38 5.66
C THR A 17 15.56 -14.26 4.40
N ALA A 18 16.28 -13.88 3.34
CA ALA A 18 16.34 -14.68 2.12
C ALA A 18 16.66 -16.17 2.34
N PRO A 19 17.64 -16.57 3.18
CA PRO A 19 17.90 -17.99 3.44
C PRO A 19 16.75 -18.71 4.14
N GLU A 20 16.09 -18.08 5.13
CA GLU A 20 14.91 -18.65 5.79
C GLU A 20 13.75 -18.88 4.80
N LEU A 21 13.52 -17.92 3.89
CA LEU A 21 12.52 -18.05 2.83
C LEU A 21 12.88 -19.16 1.82
N ARG A 22 14.16 -19.39 1.54
CA ARG A 22 14.59 -20.50 0.67
C ARG A 22 14.35 -21.87 1.29
N VAL A 23 14.49 -22.01 2.62
CA VAL A 23 14.20 -23.28 3.30
C VAL A 23 12.71 -23.60 3.17
N ILE A 24 11.84 -22.62 3.47
CA ILE A 24 10.39 -22.78 3.34
C ILE A 24 9.97 -23.04 1.89
N ALA A 25 10.62 -22.39 0.92
CA ALA A 25 10.32 -22.62 -0.50
C ALA A 25 10.79 -23.99 -0.99
N LYS A 26 11.83 -24.61 -0.40
CA LYS A 26 12.27 -25.97 -0.74
C LYS A 26 11.31 -27.05 -0.21
N GLU A 27 10.62 -26.78 0.89
CA GLU A 27 9.62 -27.69 1.47
C GLU A 27 8.32 -27.72 0.63
N LEU A 28 8.09 -26.69 -0.19
CA LEU A 28 6.93 -26.60 -1.07
C LEU A 28 7.27 -27.21 -2.45
N PRO A 29 6.58 -28.29 -2.88
CA PRO A 29 6.85 -28.95 -4.17
C PRO A 29 6.52 -28.08 -5.38
N ASP A 30 5.75 -27.00 -5.18
CA ASP A 30 5.29 -26.10 -6.24
C ASP A 30 6.35 -25.06 -6.67
N ILE A 31 7.46 -24.93 -5.95
CA ILE A 31 8.48 -23.88 -6.19
C ILE A 31 9.81 -24.51 -6.63
N THR A 32 10.08 -24.49 -7.93
CA THR A 32 11.38 -24.87 -8.51
C THR A 32 12.24 -23.63 -8.78
N GLY A 33 13.58 -23.74 -8.64
CA GLY A 33 14.49 -22.61 -8.90
C GLY A 33 14.79 -21.67 -7.72
N VAL A 34 14.55 -22.13 -6.48
CA VAL A 34 14.66 -21.36 -5.22
C VAL A 34 16.00 -20.63 -5.01
N HIS A 35 17.11 -21.13 -5.56
CA HIS A 35 18.44 -20.51 -5.39
C HIS A 35 18.65 -19.24 -6.23
N GLY A 36 17.93 -19.08 -7.36
CA GLY A 36 18.08 -17.92 -8.24
C GLY A 36 17.10 -16.78 -7.98
N MET A 37 16.14 -16.96 -7.06
CA MET A 37 15.05 -16.01 -6.85
C MET A 37 15.39 -14.91 -5.84
N ASN A 38 14.94 -13.69 -6.14
CA ASN A 38 15.07 -12.56 -5.23
C ASN A 38 14.14 -12.72 -4.01
N LYS A 39 14.47 -12.05 -2.89
CA LYS A 39 13.67 -12.09 -1.66
C LYS A 39 12.18 -11.76 -1.90
N THR A 40 11.91 -10.79 -2.79
CA THR A 40 10.55 -10.36 -3.14
C THR A 40 9.79 -11.38 -3.99
N GLU A 41 10.49 -12.17 -4.80
CA GLU A 41 9.91 -13.23 -5.63
C GLU A 41 9.58 -14.45 -4.77
N LEU A 42 10.50 -14.84 -3.89
CA LEU A 42 10.28 -15.92 -2.92
C LEU A 42 9.06 -15.64 -2.03
N LEU A 43 8.91 -14.41 -1.53
CA LEU A 43 7.74 -14.02 -0.74
C LEU A 43 6.43 -14.23 -1.50
N LYS A 44 6.35 -13.77 -2.75
CA LYS A 44 5.13 -13.90 -3.56
C LYS A 44 4.80 -15.36 -3.86
N LEU A 45 5.79 -16.19 -4.13
CA LEU A 45 5.59 -17.62 -4.42
C LEU A 45 5.14 -18.37 -3.17
N ILE A 46 5.76 -18.09 -2.02
CA ILE A 46 5.35 -18.67 -0.74
C ILE A 46 3.96 -18.18 -0.32
N GLU A 47 3.64 -16.90 -0.52
CA GLU A 47 2.30 -16.33 -0.25
C GLU A 47 1.23 -16.96 -1.16
N LYS A 48 1.55 -17.18 -2.45
CA LYS A 48 0.68 -17.92 -3.39
C LYS A 48 0.49 -19.38 -3.02
N ALA A 49 1.57 -20.09 -2.71
CA ALA A 49 1.53 -21.51 -2.33
C ALA A 49 0.80 -21.73 -0.98
N ARG A 50 0.92 -20.78 -0.04
CA ARG A 50 0.19 -20.81 1.24
C ARG A 50 -1.26 -20.27 1.14
N GLY A 51 -1.72 -19.89 -0.06
CA GLY A 51 -3.10 -19.43 -0.28
C GLY A 51 -3.47 -18.13 0.44
N ILE A 52 -2.48 -17.33 0.87
CA ILE A 52 -2.73 -16.04 1.50
C ILE A 52 -2.87 -15.03 0.38
N GLU A 53 -4.11 -14.68 0.02
CA GLU A 53 -4.37 -13.56 -0.87
C GLU A 53 -3.75 -12.29 -0.28
N ASP A 54 -2.72 -11.77 -0.97
CA ASP A 54 -1.99 -10.56 -0.62
C ASP A 54 -2.92 -9.34 -0.87
N THR A 55 -3.90 -9.16 0.01
CA THR A 55 -4.83 -8.00 0.03
C THR A 55 -4.13 -6.71 0.46
N ALA A 56 -2.80 -6.73 0.61
CA ALA A 56 -1.99 -5.54 0.73
C ALA A 56 -1.92 -4.83 -0.63
N LYS A 57 -3.03 -4.19 -1.02
CA LYS A 57 -3.07 -3.15 -2.05
C LYS A 57 -1.84 -2.28 -1.83
N LYS A 58 -0.88 -2.30 -2.78
CA LYS A 58 0.27 -1.39 -2.80
C LYS A 58 -0.28 0.03 -2.71
N LYS A 59 -0.35 0.60 -1.51
CA LYS A 59 -0.90 1.94 -1.24
C LYS A 59 -0.12 3.08 -1.92
N GLY A 60 0.90 2.78 -2.72
CA GLY A 60 1.76 3.78 -3.35
C GLY A 60 2.10 3.58 -4.83
N ALA A 61 1.74 2.46 -5.48
CA ALA A 61 2.34 2.11 -6.78
C ALA A 61 1.37 2.02 -7.98
N ALA A 62 0.06 2.15 -7.77
CA ALA A 62 -0.79 2.57 -8.88
C ALA A 62 -0.65 4.09 -8.94
N GLY A 63 0.22 4.58 -9.83
CA GLY A 63 0.28 6.00 -10.15
C GLY A 63 -1.15 6.44 -10.47
N LYS A 64 -1.76 7.20 -9.55
CA LYS A 64 -3.12 7.72 -9.74
C LYS A 64 -3.15 8.33 -11.15
N SER A 65 -3.98 7.78 -12.03
CA SER A 65 -4.11 8.29 -13.38
C SER A 65 -4.32 9.81 -13.33
N ILE A 66 -3.83 10.56 -14.32
CA ILE A 66 -4.00 12.02 -14.40
C ILE A 66 -5.47 12.41 -14.17
N ARG A 67 -6.42 11.57 -14.64
CA ARG A 67 -7.86 11.73 -14.43
C ARG A 67 -8.26 11.67 -12.96
N GLU A 68 -7.72 10.73 -12.19
CA GLU A 68 -7.96 10.62 -10.75
C GLU A 68 -7.36 11.80 -9.97
N ILE A 69 -6.18 12.29 -10.39
CA ILE A 69 -5.56 13.46 -9.77
C ILE A 69 -6.44 14.70 -10.00
N LYS A 70 -6.94 14.89 -11.22
CA LYS A 70 -7.88 15.98 -11.55
C LYS A 70 -9.22 15.84 -10.82
N GLY A 71 -9.74 14.62 -10.64
CA GLY A 71 -10.92 14.35 -9.81
C GLY A 71 -10.73 14.83 -8.36
N LYS A 72 -9.62 14.43 -7.72
CA LYS A 72 -9.29 14.85 -6.35
C LYS A 72 -9.08 16.36 -6.20
N ILE A 73 -8.58 17.03 -7.24
CA ILE A 73 -8.48 18.50 -7.25
C ILE A 73 -9.87 19.14 -7.20
N LYS A 74 -10.84 18.64 -7.98
CA LYS A 74 -12.22 19.16 -7.96
C LYS A 74 -12.85 18.97 -6.58
N GLU A 75 -12.75 17.77 -6.01
CA GLU A 75 -13.26 17.47 -4.66
C GLU A 75 -12.65 18.36 -3.57
N LEU A 76 -11.35 18.65 -3.64
CA LEU A 76 -10.70 19.52 -2.65
C LEU A 76 -11.05 20.99 -2.83
N LYS A 77 -11.41 21.42 -4.05
CA LYS A 77 -11.92 22.78 -4.28
C LYS A 77 -13.30 22.97 -3.67
N THR A 78 -14.21 22.04 -3.92
CA THR A 78 -15.56 22.10 -3.33
C THR A 78 -15.49 22.09 -1.80
N LYS A 79 -14.68 21.20 -1.22
CA LYS A 79 -14.44 21.16 0.24
C LYS A 79 -13.84 22.45 0.80
N ARG A 80 -12.99 23.13 0.02
CA ARG A 80 -12.43 24.42 0.43
C ARG A 80 -13.50 25.52 0.42
N GLU A 81 -14.36 25.53 -0.58
CA GLU A 81 -15.44 26.51 -0.72
C GLU A 81 -16.50 26.32 0.36
N THR A 82 -16.93 25.09 0.64
CA THR A 82 -17.86 24.80 1.74
C THR A 82 -17.25 25.19 3.08
N TYR A 83 -16.00 24.81 3.32
CA TYR A 83 -15.31 25.15 4.57
C TYR A 83 -15.09 26.67 4.73
N ALA A 84 -14.84 27.39 3.65
CA ALA A 84 -14.74 28.86 3.68
C ALA A 84 -16.09 29.53 3.99
N ALA A 85 -17.19 28.94 3.52
CA ALA A 85 -18.53 29.43 3.81
C ALA A 85 -18.96 29.17 5.26
N GLU A 86 -18.61 27.99 5.79
CA GLU A 86 -18.97 27.54 7.14
C GLU A 86 -18.11 28.18 8.24
N MET A 87 -16.81 28.37 8.00
CA MET A 87 -15.83 28.77 9.02
C MET A 87 -15.19 30.12 8.70
N LYS A 88 -16.02 31.17 8.58
CA LYS A 88 -15.60 32.53 8.18
C LYS A 88 -14.49 33.13 9.05
N GLU A 89 -14.43 32.82 10.35
CA GLU A 89 -13.47 33.45 11.28
C GLU A 89 -12.34 32.54 11.79
N GLN A 90 -12.56 31.22 11.89
CA GLN A 90 -11.57 30.28 12.44
C GLN A 90 -10.90 29.39 11.38
N GLY A 91 -11.26 29.58 10.11
CA GLY A 91 -10.92 28.65 9.04
C GLY A 91 -9.52 28.73 8.44
N GLY A 92 -8.73 29.76 8.75
CA GLY A 92 -7.48 30.08 8.03
C GLY A 92 -6.50 28.90 7.86
N LYS A 93 -6.21 28.18 8.96
CA LYS A 93 -5.26 27.04 8.94
C LYS A 93 -5.74 25.90 8.04
N MET A 94 -7.04 25.61 8.05
CA MET A 94 -7.63 24.55 7.24
C MET A 94 -7.73 24.96 5.77
N LEU A 95 -8.06 26.23 5.48
CA LEU A 95 -8.02 26.79 4.13
C LEU A 95 -6.61 26.72 3.53
N ASP A 96 -5.58 26.98 4.33
CA ASP A 96 -4.18 26.84 3.92
C ASP A 96 -3.79 25.37 3.65
N ILE A 97 -4.28 24.44 4.46
CA ILE A 97 -4.08 23.00 4.21
C ILE A 97 -4.72 22.61 2.87
N PHE A 98 -5.96 23.05 2.60
CA PHE A 98 -6.62 22.80 1.32
C PHE A 98 -5.84 23.40 0.15
N ARG A 99 -5.40 24.67 0.26
CA ARG A 99 -4.56 25.33 -0.75
C ARG A 99 -3.27 24.54 -1.03
N ARG A 100 -2.55 24.13 0.02
CA ARG A 100 -1.29 23.36 -0.11
C ARG A 100 -1.53 22.00 -0.77
N ARG A 101 -2.58 21.27 -0.37
CA ARG A 101 -2.95 19.97 -0.96
C ARG A 101 -3.31 20.10 -2.44
N ILE A 102 -4.11 21.11 -2.80
CA ILE A 102 -4.45 21.39 -4.21
C ILE A 102 -3.20 21.69 -5.02
N SER A 103 -2.30 22.54 -4.52
CA SER A 103 -1.04 22.87 -5.21
C SER A 103 -0.15 21.64 -5.42
N ARG A 104 -0.01 20.77 -4.42
CA ARG A 104 0.76 19.52 -4.54
C ARG A 104 0.15 18.59 -5.60
N LEU A 105 -1.17 18.45 -5.63
CA LEU A 105 -1.84 17.62 -6.64
C LEU A 105 -1.71 18.22 -8.05
N LYS A 106 -1.79 19.55 -8.21
CA LYS A 106 -1.54 20.22 -9.50
C LYS A 106 -0.11 20.01 -9.99
N LYS A 107 0.89 20.10 -9.09
CA LYS A 107 2.28 19.77 -9.42
C LYS A 107 2.42 18.30 -9.82
N LYS A 108 1.80 17.40 -9.05
CA LYS A 108 1.81 15.96 -9.37
C LYS A 108 1.22 15.67 -10.74
N SER A 109 0.09 16.29 -11.11
CA SER A 109 -0.51 16.10 -12.44
C SER A 109 0.34 16.64 -13.59
N ARG A 110 1.20 17.65 -13.34
CA ARG A 110 2.11 18.19 -14.35
C ARG A 110 3.36 17.33 -14.52
N ASN A 111 3.86 16.75 -13.43
CA ASN A 111 5.05 15.90 -13.46
C ASN A 111 4.75 14.47 -13.92
N THR A 112 3.48 14.05 -13.90
CA THR A 112 3.03 12.73 -14.39
C THR A 112 2.48 12.77 -15.81
N ALA A 113 2.37 13.96 -16.42
CA ALA A 113 2.02 14.15 -17.82
C ALA A 113 3.31 14.24 -18.62
#